data_AF-A0A821QNG4-F1
#
_entry.id   AF-A0A821QNG4-F1
#
_cell.length_a   1.000
_cell.length_b   1.000
_cell.length_c   1.000
_cell.angle_alpha   90.00
_cell.angle_beta   90.00
_cell.angle_gamma   90.00
#
_symmetry.space_group_name_H-M   'P 1'
#
loop_
_entity.id
_entity.type
_entity.pdbx_description
1 polymer ?
#
loop_
_entity_poly.entity_id
_entity_poly.type
_entity_poly.pdbx_seq_one_letter_code
_entity_poly.pdbx_strand_id
1 'polypeptide(L)'
;MDSNIQWYFNPYDQVQPLRQNENPQQYQPIPVVSQPPSNRVCEDIPYPIVHKLLLNDLFDFGYEGAPNIDRLVYHLNNEGRLAEETWRHLLSQAKIIFCQEPNIIFLPRGCTIVGDIHGQYYDL
;
A
#
# COMPACT_ATOMS: atom_id res chain seq x y z
N MET A 1 25.53 -7.89 -34.51
CA MET A 1 26.18 -6.56 -34.55
C MET A 1 25.65 -5.82 -33.36
N ASP A 2 26.47 -5.82 -32.32
CA ASP A 2 26.15 -5.30 -31.01
C ASP A 2 25.96 -3.80 -31.06
N SER A 3 24.96 -3.33 -30.33
CA SER A 3 24.99 -1.97 -29.79
C SER A 3 24.32 -1.98 -28.42
N ASN A 4 25.19 -2.10 -27.42
CA ASN A 4 24.99 -1.79 -26.01
C ASN A 4 24.02 -0.60 -25.81
N ILE A 5 22.89 -0.85 -25.14
CA ILE A 5 22.14 0.21 -24.47
C ILE A 5 22.54 0.14 -23.00
N GLN A 6 23.44 1.04 -22.62
CA GLN A 6 23.72 1.36 -21.23
C GLN A 6 22.51 2.09 -20.66
N TRP A 7 21.83 1.48 -19.69
CA TRP A 7 20.82 2.17 -18.89
C TRP A 7 21.52 3.07 -17.88
N TYR A 8 21.57 4.37 -18.17
CA TYR A 8 21.90 5.37 -17.16
C TYR A 8 20.60 5.81 -16.51
N PHE A 9 20.43 5.51 -15.21
CA PHE A 9 19.28 5.94 -14.44
C PHE A 9 19.60 7.31 -13.82
N ASN A 10 18.97 8.38 -14.30
CA ASN A 10 19.12 9.72 -13.74
C ASN A 10 17.99 9.95 -12.71
N PRO A 11 18.28 10.09 -11.40
CA PRO A 11 17.26 10.21 -10.36
C PRO A 11 16.55 11.57 -10.32
N TYR A 12 16.78 12.46 -11.30
CA TYR A 12 16.20 13.82 -11.35
C TYR A 12 15.41 14.14 -12.62
N ASP A 13 15.05 13.17 -13.44
CA ASP A 13 14.26 13.45 -14.66
C ASP A 13 12.83 13.89 -14.29
N GLN A 14 12.62 15.21 -14.34
CA GLN A 14 11.35 15.88 -14.09
C GLN A 14 10.38 15.65 -15.25
N VAL A 15 9.25 15.00 -14.98
CA VAL A 15 8.22 14.70 -15.97
C VAL A 15 7.42 15.96 -16.33
N GLN A 16 7.37 16.34 -17.61
CA GLN A 16 6.46 17.37 -18.15
C GLN A 16 5.22 16.72 -18.79
N PRO A 17 4.00 17.30 -18.69
CA PRO A 17 2.77 16.70 -19.23
C PRO A 17 2.36 17.43 -20.56
N LEU A 18 1.46 17.01 -21.46
CA LEU A 18 0.21 16.22 -21.46
C LEU A 18 -0.06 15.73 -22.90
N ARG A 19 -0.85 14.64 -23.08
CA ARG A 19 -1.95 14.63 -24.07
C ARG A 19 -3.18 13.87 -23.55
N GLN A 20 -4.32 14.47 -23.83
CA GLN A 20 -5.66 14.21 -23.31
C GLN A 20 -6.27 12.95 -23.95
N ASN A 21 -6.99 12.16 -23.14
CA ASN A 21 -8.39 11.78 -23.32
C ASN A 21 -8.64 10.38 -22.72
N GLU A 22 -9.37 10.35 -21.60
CA GLU A 22 -10.41 9.39 -21.19
C GLU A 22 -10.55 9.45 -19.66
N ASN A 23 -11.73 9.89 -19.19
CA ASN A 23 -12.06 9.93 -17.77
C ASN A 23 -12.44 8.52 -17.28
N PRO A 24 -11.71 8.00 -16.29
CA PRO A 24 -12.34 7.47 -15.10
C PRO A 24 -11.67 8.09 -13.87
N GLN A 25 -12.49 8.66 -12.97
CA GLN A 25 -12.16 9.16 -11.62
C GLN A 25 -10.65 9.26 -11.34
N GLN A 26 -10.07 10.42 -11.64
CA GLN A 26 -8.69 10.71 -11.28
C GLN A 26 -8.52 10.48 -9.78
N TYR A 27 -7.73 9.47 -9.39
CA TYR A 27 -7.17 9.40 -8.06
C TYR A 27 -6.41 10.70 -7.84
N GLN A 28 -7.04 11.63 -7.12
CA GLN A 28 -6.33 12.77 -6.56
C GLN A 28 -5.34 12.15 -5.58
N PRO A 29 -4.01 12.31 -5.77
CA PRO A 29 -3.09 11.97 -4.69
C PRO A 29 -3.57 12.75 -3.47
N ILE A 30 -3.84 12.06 -2.36
CA ILE A 30 -4.19 12.72 -1.09
C ILE A 30 -3.13 13.81 -0.91
N PRO A 31 -3.52 15.08 -0.62
CA PRO A 31 -2.55 16.14 -0.41
C PRO A 31 -1.62 15.70 0.72
N VAL A 32 -0.38 15.33 0.34
CA VAL A 32 0.68 14.94 1.26
C VAL A 32 1.12 16.21 1.97
N VAL A 33 0.38 16.63 2.99
CA VAL A 33 0.87 17.65 3.92
C VAL A 33 1.71 16.91 4.97
N SER A 34 2.82 16.35 4.52
CA SER A 34 3.95 15.97 5.37
C SER A 34 5.00 17.06 5.22
N GLN A 35 4.76 18.24 5.78
CA GLN A 35 5.89 19.15 5.96
C GLN A 35 6.65 18.67 7.20
N PRO A 36 7.87 18.12 7.06
CA PRO A 36 8.69 17.84 8.22
C PRO A 36 8.90 19.15 8.99
N PRO A 37 9.07 19.11 10.32
CA PRO A 37 9.46 20.30 11.05
C PRO A 37 10.73 20.86 10.41
N SER A 38 10.75 22.17 10.14
CA SER A 38 11.77 22.86 9.34
C SER A 38 13.20 22.77 9.89
N ASN A 39 13.40 22.17 11.08
CA ASN A 39 14.67 22.01 11.77
C ASN A 39 15.05 20.53 12.01
N ARG A 40 14.72 19.62 11.09
CA ARG A 40 15.13 18.22 11.24
C ARG A 40 16.64 18.08 11.03
N VAL A 41 17.31 17.43 11.98
CA VAL A 41 18.77 17.23 11.93
C VAL A 41 19.19 16.18 10.89
N CYS A 42 18.35 15.19 10.64
CA CYS A 42 18.62 14.12 9.67
C CYS A 42 17.55 14.13 8.58
N GLU A 43 17.87 14.73 7.44
CA GLU A 43 16.93 14.91 6.33
C GLU A 43 16.75 13.65 5.48
N ASP A 44 17.76 12.77 5.43
CA ASP A 44 17.79 11.59 4.55
C ASP A 44 16.81 10.47 4.94
N ILE A 45 16.35 10.45 6.19
CA ILE A 45 15.41 9.43 6.67
C ILE A 45 14.01 9.85 6.18
N PRO A 46 13.18 9.00 5.57
CA PRO A 46 11.83 9.41 5.19
C PRO A 46 10.98 9.79 6.42
N TYR A 47 9.95 10.60 6.21
CA TYR A 47 9.01 10.97 7.26
C TYR A 47 7.79 10.03 7.21
N PRO A 48 7.29 9.55 8.37
CA PRO A 48 6.13 8.66 8.39
C PRO A 48 4.87 9.33 7.84
N ILE A 49 3.98 8.53 7.28
CA ILE A 49 2.65 9.00 6.89
C ILE A 49 1.83 9.29 8.15
N VAL A 50 1.52 10.57 8.39
CA VAL A 50 0.78 11.01 9.59
C VAL A 50 -0.72 10.80 9.45
N HIS A 51 -1.25 10.98 8.24
CA HIS A 51 -2.69 10.86 8.01
C HIS A 51 -3.11 9.40 8.10
N LYS A 52 -4.28 9.17 8.70
CA LYS A 52 -4.83 7.82 8.79
C LYS A 52 -5.48 7.44 7.48
N LEU A 53 -5.25 6.22 7.00
CA LEU A 53 -5.91 5.67 5.82
C LEU A 53 -7.39 5.46 6.12
N LEU A 54 -8.27 6.11 5.37
CA LEU A 54 -9.71 6.07 5.57
C LEU A 54 -10.35 4.88 4.84
N LEU A 55 -11.62 4.61 5.13
CA LEU A 55 -12.35 3.50 4.52
C LEU A 55 -12.49 3.69 3.00
N ASN A 56 -12.96 4.87 2.58
CA ASN A 56 -13.14 5.20 1.15
C ASN A 56 -11.83 5.27 0.38
N ASP A 57 -10.71 5.41 1.09
CA ASP A 57 -9.38 5.37 0.48
C ASP A 57 -8.95 3.93 0.22
N LEU A 58 -9.24 3.02 1.13
CA LEU A 58 -8.81 1.62 1.01
C LEU A 58 -9.77 0.79 0.14
N PHE A 59 -11.06 1.10 0.14
CA PHE A 59 -12.08 0.30 -0.52
C PHE A 59 -12.79 1.10 -1.63
N ASP A 60 -12.58 0.71 -2.89
CA ASP A 60 -13.10 1.44 -4.06
C ASP A 60 -14.65 1.42 -4.15
N PHE A 61 -15.29 0.38 -3.58
CA PHE A 61 -16.76 0.23 -3.55
C PHE A 61 -17.32 0.30 -2.11
N GLY A 62 -16.65 1.04 -1.23
CA GLY A 62 -17.03 1.11 0.18
C GLY A 62 -17.01 -0.26 0.86
N TYR A 63 -18.02 -0.54 1.69
CA TYR A 63 -18.06 -1.73 2.56
C TYR A 63 -18.18 -3.09 1.85
N GLU A 64 -18.54 -3.10 0.56
CA GLU A 64 -18.77 -4.33 -0.21
C GLU A 64 -17.58 -4.69 -1.13
N GLY A 65 -16.58 -3.79 -1.22
CA GLY A 65 -15.42 -3.97 -2.07
C GLY A 65 -14.33 -4.83 -1.42
N ALA A 66 -13.42 -5.34 -2.26
CA ALA A 66 -12.13 -5.81 -1.81
C ALA A 66 -11.22 -4.61 -1.48
N PRO A 67 -10.34 -4.72 -0.48
CA PRO A 67 -9.37 -3.67 -0.18
C PRO A 67 -8.32 -3.56 -1.29
N ASN A 68 -7.91 -2.34 -1.59
CA ASN A 68 -6.79 -2.06 -2.47
C ASN A 68 -5.46 -2.39 -1.75
N ILE A 69 -4.89 -3.55 -2.09
CA ILE A 69 -3.69 -4.10 -1.41
C ILE A 69 -2.47 -3.22 -1.64
N ASP A 70 -2.25 -2.73 -2.86
CA ASP A 70 -1.09 -1.88 -3.18
C ASP A 70 -1.08 -0.60 -2.35
N ARG A 71 -2.26 0.01 -2.17
CA ARG A 71 -2.42 1.20 -1.33
C ARG A 71 -2.17 0.89 0.15
N LEU A 72 -2.64 -0.26 0.64
CA LEU A 72 -2.41 -0.68 2.02
C LEU A 72 -0.91 -0.93 2.28
N VAL A 73 -0.25 -1.66 1.38
CA VAL A 73 1.19 -1.98 1.48
C VAL A 73 2.02 -0.70 1.45
N TYR A 74 1.77 0.19 0.49
CA TYR A 74 2.45 1.48 0.44
C TYR A 74 2.29 2.27 1.74
N HIS A 75 1.07 2.32 2.28
CA HIS A 75 0.78 3.08 3.50
C HIS A 75 1.50 2.50 4.72
N LEU A 76 1.44 1.18 4.92
CA LEU A 76 2.08 0.51 6.06
C LEU A 76 3.60 0.55 5.97
N ASN A 77 4.17 0.40 4.76
CA ASN A 77 5.62 0.48 4.54
C ASN A 77 6.21 1.87 4.82
N ASN A 78 5.36 2.90 4.77
CA ASN A 78 5.73 4.27 5.17
C ASN A 78 5.19 4.62 6.56
N GLU A 79 5.06 3.62 7.44
CA GLU A 79 4.66 3.74 8.85
C GLU A 79 3.27 4.39 9.08
N GLY A 80 2.45 4.41 8.04
CA GLY A 80 1.11 4.96 8.07
C GLY A 80 0.15 4.11 8.92
N ARG A 81 -0.82 4.79 9.54
CA ARG A 81 -1.84 4.13 10.38
C ARG A 81 -3.20 4.09 9.69
N LEU A 82 -4.04 3.14 10.06
CA LEU A 82 -5.42 3.06 9.57
C LEU A 82 -6.37 3.81 10.51
N ALA A 83 -7.46 4.36 9.96
CA ALA A 83 -8.59 4.83 10.75
C ALA A 83 -9.29 3.65 11.43
N GLU A 84 -9.98 3.94 12.53
CA GLU A 84 -10.56 2.90 13.38
C GLU A 84 -11.61 2.06 12.66
N GLU A 85 -12.48 2.74 11.93
CA GLU A 85 -13.51 2.15 11.08
C GLU A 85 -12.88 1.25 10.00
N THR A 86 -11.78 1.67 9.39
CA THR A 86 -11.10 0.97 8.29
C THR A 86 -10.49 -0.35 8.75
N TRP A 87 -9.67 -0.35 9.80
CA TRP A 87 -9.04 -1.61 10.26
C TRP A 87 -10.08 -2.54 10.87
N ARG A 88 -11.11 -2.01 11.54
CA ARG A 88 -12.19 -2.81 12.11
C ARG A 88 -12.98 -3.51 11.01
N HIS A 89 -13.28 -2.80 9.93
CA HIS A 89 -13.98 -3.37 8.79
C HIS A 89 -13.15 -4.48 8.13
N LEU A 90 -11.86 -4.24 7.88
CA LEU A 90 -10.93 -5.22 7.32
C LEU A 90 -10.88 -6.51 8.17
N LEU A 91 -10.71 -6.38 9.49
CA LEU A 91 -10.71 -7.53 10.41
C LEU A 91 -12.06 -8.25 10.45
N SER A 92 -13.16 -7.52 10.34
CA SER A 92 -14.50 -8.09 10.32
C SER A 92 -14.73 -8.94 9.07
N GLN A 93 -14.31 -8.46 7.88
CA GLN A 93 -14.38 -9.24 6.65
C GLN A 93 -13.51 -10.51 6.75
N ALA A 94 -12.26 -10.38 7.20
CA ALA A 94 -11.36 -11.51 7.38
C ALA A 94 -11.91 -12.56 8.36
N LYS A 95 -12.49 -12.10 9.47
CA LYS A 95 -13.14 -12.98 10.46
C LYS A 95 -14.25 -13.81 9.84
N ILE A 96 -15.11 -13.22 9.00
CA ILE A 96 -16.21 -13.94 8.34
C ILE A 96 -15.65 -15.07 7.47
N ILE A 97 -14.57 -14.81 6.72
CA ILE A 97 -13.90 -15.79 5.87
C ILE A 97 -13.30 -16.91 6.73
N PHE A 98 -12.48 -16.59 7.72
CA PHE A 98 -11.83 -17.58 8.58
C PHE A 98 -12.82 -18.43 9.38
N CYS A 99 -13.98 -17.89 9.76
CA CYS A 99 -15.01 -18.66 10.46
C CYS A 99 -15.71 -19.70 9.56
N GLN A 100 -15.61 -19.57 8.23
CA GLN A 100 -16.19 -20.54 7.29
C GLN A 100 -15.23 -21.69 6.97
N GLU A 101 -13.94 -21.55 7.30
CA GLU A 101 -12.93 -22.57 7.04
C GLU A 101 -12.96 -23.70 8.09
N PRO A 102 -12.75 -24.96 7.68
CA PRO A 102 -12.64 -26.08 8.62
C PRO A 102 -11.32 -26.03 9.40
N ASN A 103 -11.29 -26.65 10.59
CA ASN A 103 -10.08 -26.75 11.41
C ASN A 103 -8.88 -27.42 10.70
N ILE A 104 -9.15 -28.29 9.72
CA ILE A 104 -8.13 -28.95 8.89
C ILE A 104 -8.40 -28.61 7.43
N ILE A 105 -7.46 -27.90 6.81
CA ILE A 105 -7.52 -27.47 5.41
C ILE A 105 -6.61 -28.36 4.57
N PHE A 106 -7.13 -28.87 3.45
CA PHE A 106 -6.34 -29.62 2.47
C PHE A 106 -5.85 -28.68 1.37
N LEU A 107 -4.54 -28.50 1.26
CA LEU A 107 -3.93 -27.60 0.28
C LEU A 107 -3.51 -28.35 -0.99
N PRO A 108 -3.71 -27.76 -2.18
CA PRO A 108 -3.19 -28.32 -3.42
C PRO A 108 -1.66 -28.17 -3.48
N ARG A 109 -1.02 -28.94 -4.38
CA ARG A 109 0.40 -28.79 -4.69
C ARG A 109 0.69 -27.38 -5.24
N GLY A 110 1.90 -26.88 -5.00
CA GLY A 110 2.39 -25.60 -5.54
C GLY A 110 2.15 -24.43 -4.60
N CYS A 111 1.91 -24.70 -3.32
CA CYS A 111 1.82 -23.70 -2.27
C CYS A 111 3.21 -23.38 -1.68
N THR A 112 3.32 -22.18 -1.14
CA THR A 112 4.44 -21.76 -0.29
C THR A 112 4.02 -21.90 1.16
N ILE A 113 4.84 -22.57 1.98
CA ILE A 113 4.63 -22.70 3.42
C ILE A 113 5.51 -21.66 4.10
N VAL A 114 4.90 -20.78 4.90
CA VAL A 114 5.59 -19.74 5.66
C VAL A 114 5.41 -20.04 7.15
N GLY A 115 6.48 -19.89 7.93
CA GLY A 115 6.47 -20.06 9.38
C GLY A 115 6.02 -18.81 10.13
N ASP A 116 6.52 -18.62 11.34
CA ASP A 116 6.13 -17.48 12.15
C ASP A 116 6.59 -16.14 11.55
N ILE A 117 5.70 -15.14 11.60
CA ILE A 117 5.97 -13.77 11.12
C ILE A 117 6.40 -12.82 12.26
N HIS A 118 5.91 -13.03 13.49
CA HIS A 118 6.25 -12.24 14.69
C HIS A 118 6.12 -10.71 14.57
N GLY A 119 5.30 -10.23 13.63
CA GLY A 119 5.11 -8.78 13.40
C GLY A 119 6.28 -8.09 12.70
N GLN A 120 7.19 -8.85 12.07
CA GLN A 120 8.29 -8.31 11.27
C GLN A 120 7.81 -7.88 9.88
N TYR A 121 7.10 -6.76 9.81
CA TYR A 121 6.42 -6.33 8.57
C TYR A 121 7.38 -6.10 7.39
N TYR A 122 8.57 -5.53 7.62
CA TYR A 122 9.51 -5.26 6.53
C TYR A 122 10.24 -6.50 5.97
N ASP A 123 10.17 -7.62 6.69
CA ASP A 123 10.72 -8.91 6.24
C ASP A 123 9.68 -9.78 5.50
N LEU A 124 8.39 -9.41 5.59
CA LEU A 124 7.24 -10.09 5.00
C LEU A 124 7.04 -9.68 3.53
#